data_AF-A0A6G9AVC9-F1
#
_entry.id   AF-A0A6G9AVC9-F1
#
_cell.length_a   1.000
_cell.length_b   1.000
_cell.length_c   1.000
_cell.angle_alpha   90.00
_cell.angle_beta   90.00
_cell.angle_gamma   90.00
#
_symmetry.space_group_name_H-M   'P 1'
#
loop_
_entity.id
_entity.type
_entity.pdbx_description
1 polymer ?
#
loop_
_entity_poly.entity_id
_entity_poly.type
_entity_poly.pdbx_seq_one_letter_code
_entity_poly.pdbx_strand_id
1 'polypeptide(L)'
;MKISLLFLLLLLFVSDPLAAQQPVTISARSDWVSMQKGPSTAPTIAWKTPQPKQVTVHTLVFTATVFIQSADAVTQLQFVHNGNELAGQQRGFKRFSGSQEVSDVIPLVVGSNEIYVKATNAIGTTISERRIIICQPEIASKSVPVQKRLALIVANGNYTKYPLKNPPNDGRAVRQQLEKLGFTVVYKENLPLRDLKQTFDSFVTDLGSNNVGLFYYAGHGLMVGGENYVQPVDADPKAEPDVEFECYPLRQIISRMAYANPKGANLIFWDACRNNPYRSWRRGAGELTFAPVQPAVGTMIVFATEPGKQAYDGDQENGLFTSELVKHINQPNVDIFELVDRIDQGLENRGFKQPPYLEGRLRGKFMFKAD
;
A
#
# COMPACT_ATOMS: atom_id res chain seq x y z
N MET A 1 64.32 18.20 17.64
CA MET A 1 63.92 18.54 19.02
C MET A 1 63.93 17.23 19.80
N LYS A 2 64.98 16.89 20.58
CA LYS A 2 65.16 17.29 22.00
C LYS A 2 63.79 17.27 22.71
N ILE A 3 63.56 16.50 23.78
CA ILE A 3 64.18 16.67 25.10
C ILE A 3 63.98 15.40 25.95
N SER A 4 65.08 15.01 26.59
CA SER A 4 65.31 14.50 27.96
C SER A 4 64.19 13.82 28.76
N LEU A 5 64.42 12.63 29.35
CA LEU A 5 65.26 12.32 30.52
C LEU A 5 64.65 12.86 31.83
N LEU A 6 64.28 11.97 32.76
CA LEU A 6 64.66 11.89 34.20
C LEU A 6 63.57 11.12 35.00
N PHE A 7 63.90 9.94 35.56
CA PHE A 7 64.31 9.71 36.98
C PHE A 7 63.08 9.37 37.86
N LEU A 8 63.06 8.49 38.85
CA LEU A 8 64.07 7.93 39.76
C LEU A 8 63.41 6.83 40.63
N LEU A 9 64.22 5.86 41.14
CA LEU A 9 64.11 5.15 42.44
C LEU A 9 62.88 4.24 42.70
N LEU A 10 62.86 3.14 43.47
CA LEU A 10 63.71 2.50 44.50
C LEU A 10 63.07 1.07 44.68
N LEU A 11 63.73 -0.06 44.41
CA LEU A 11 64.54 -0.92 45.30
C LEU A 11 63.84 -1.53 46.56
N LEU A 12 63.97 -2.88 46.67
CA LEU A 12 64.02 -3.77 47.89
C LEU A 12 62.73 -4.56 48.25
N PHE A 13 62.69 -5.85 48.62
CA PHE A 13 63.66 -6.94 48.97
C PHE A 13 63.06 -8.31 48.49
N VAL A 14 63.76 -9.18 47.76
CA VAL A 14 64.67 -10.30 48.16
C VAL A 14 63.99 -11.53 48.81
N SER A 15 64.10 -12.67 48.11
CA SER A 15 64.57 -13.97 48.63
C SER A 15 64.45 -15.01 47.48
N ASP A 16 65.43 -15.10 46.59
CA ASP A 16 66.63 -15.96 46.62
C ASP A 16 66.43 -17.35 45.96
N PRO A 17 67.48 -17.90 45.32
CA PRO A 17 67.38 -18.74 44.14
C PRO A 17 67.66 -20.22 44.46
N LEU A 18 67.40 -21.13 43.52
CA LEU A 18 68.42 -22.08 43.10
C LEU A 18 68.02 -22.79 41.79
N ALA A 19 69.05 -23.07 41.01
CA ALA A 19 69.01 -23.62 39.68
C ALA A 19 68.63 -25.12 39.62
N ALA A 20 67.93 -25.45 38.53
CA ALA A 20 68.02 -26.66 37.72
C ALA A 20 68.05 -28.05 38.39
N GLN A 21 66.97 -28.81 38.17
CA GLN A 21 66.99 -30.25 37.85
C GLN A 21 65.73 -30.62 37.05
N GLN A 22 65.90 -31.05 35.80
CA GLN A 22 64.98 -31.97 35.10
C GLN A 22 65.66 -33.35 35.06
N PRO A 23 64.97 -34.49 34.87
CA PRO A 23 63.53 -34.80 34.99
C PRO A 23 63.28 -36.07 35.85
N VAL A 24 62.02 -36.35 36.19
CA VAL A 24 61.58 -37.74 36.43
C VAL A 24 60.48 -38.05 35.42
N THR A 25 60.82 -38.87 34.43
CA THR A 25 59.87 -39.49 33.52
C THR A 25 59.12 -40.58 34.29
N ILE A 26 57.90 -40.29 34.72
CA ILE A 26 56.96 -41.32 35.18
C ILE A 26 56.13 -41.72 33.96
N SER A 27 56.35 -42.93 33.45
CA SER A 27 55.50 -43.53 32.42
C SER A 27 54.19 -43.99 33.06
N ALA A 28 53.14 -43.19 32.91
CA ALA A 28 51.79 -43.67 33.20
C ALA A 28 51.32 -44.51 32.00
N ARG A 29 51.41 -45.83 32.12
CA ARG A 29 50.51 -46.73 31.38
C ARG A 29 49.09 -46.33 31.77
N SER A 30 48.36 -45.68 30.87
CA SER A 30 46.92 -45.55 31.03
C SER A 30 46.30 -46.87 30.62
N ASP A 31 46.00 -47.70 31.61
CA ASP A 31 45.03 -48.76 31.48
C ASP A 31 43.77 -48.16 30.86
N TRP A 32 43.36 -48.70 29.71
CA TRP A 32 42.10 -48.32 29.09
C TRP A 32 40.99 -48.69 30.06
N VAL A 33 40.43 -47.71 30.75
CA VAL A 33 39.11 -47.85 31.34
C VAL A 33 38.18 -48.10 30.16
N SER A 34 37.81 -49.37 29.95
CA SER A 34 36.63 -49.70 29.16
C SER A 34 35.48 -48.96 29.85
N MET A 35 35.06 -47.82 29.28
CA MET A 35 33.77 -47.24 29.66
C MET A 35 32.76 -48.33 29.36
N GLN A 36 32.34 -49.05 30.39
CA GLN A 36 31.26 -50.00 30.26
C GLN A 36 30.10 -49.23 29.65
N LYS A 37 29.73 -49.63 28.43
CA LYS A 37 28.53 -49.13 27.77
C LYS A 37 27.40 -49.31 28.77
N GLY A 38 26.81 -48.20 29.21
CA GLY A 38 25.69 -48.23 30.16
C GLY A 38 24.60 -49.18 29.65
N PRO A 39 23.71 -49.68 30.52
CA PRO A 39 22.69 -50.64 30.14
C PRO A 39 21.96 -50.16 28.88
N SER A 40 21.95 -51.03 27.87
CA SER A 40 21.37 -50.74 26.56
C SER A 40 19.86 -50.53 26.72
N THR A 41 19.40 -49.33 26.39
CA THR A 41 18.01 -48.87 26.54
C THR A 41 17.56 -48.21 25.26
N ALA A 42 16.24 -48.06 25.07
CA ALA A 42 15.72 -47.26 23.96
C ALA A 42 16.21 -45.79 24.07
N PRO A 43 16.30 -45.04 22.94
CA PRO A 43 16.84 -43.68 22.96
C PRO A 43 16.05 -42.77 23.90
N THR A 44 16.67 -41.80 24.54
CA THR A 44 15.93 -40.73 25.24
C THR A 44 15.84 -39.50 24.36
N ILE A 45 14.69 -38.79 24.42
CA ILE A 45 14.42 -37.59 23.62
C ILE A 45 14.04 -36.45 24.55
N ALA A 46 14.79 -35.35 24.51
CA ALA A 46 14.50 -34.13 25.24
C ALA A 46 14.25 -32.96 24.27
N TRP A 47 13.18 -32.19 24.50
CA TRP A 47 12.88 -31.04 23.66
C TRP A 47 13.82 -29.87 23.93
N LYS A 48 14.39 -29.30 22.86
CA LYS A 48 15.07 -28.01 22.88
C LYS A 48 14.14 -26.89 22.43
N THR A 49 13.40 -27.12 21.34
CA THR A 49 12.46 -26.15 20.76
C THR A 49 11.22 -26.88 20.23
N PRO A 50 10.00 -26.56 20.73
CA PRO A 50 9.73 -25.61 21.80
C PRO A 50 10.02 -26.21 23.19
N GLN A 51 10.50 -25.38 24.12
CA GLN A 51 10.55 -25.74 25.55
C GLN A 51 9.14 -25.89 26.15
N PRO A 52 8.22 -24.92 25.98
CA PRO A 52 6.85 -25.08 26.46
C PRO A 52 6.12 -26.18 25.71
N LYS A 53 5.17 -26.85 26.39
CA LYS A 53 4.29 -27.84 25.74
C LYS A 53 3.38 -27.24 24.66
N GLN A 54 3.10 -25.94 24.77
CA GLN A 54 2.31 -25.19 23.82
C GLN A 54 2.94 -23.82 23.57
N VAL A 55 3.05 -23.42 22.31
CA VAL A 55 3.56 -22.10 21.89
C VAL A 55 2.73 -21.55 20.76
N THR A 56 2.53 -20.23 20.72
CA THR A 56 1.92 -19.51 19.60
C THR A 56 3.02 -18.91 18.73
N VAL A 57 2.89 -19.07 17.42
CA VAL A 57 3.83 -18.53 16.43
C VAL A 57 3.08 -17.81 15.31
N HIS A 58 3.73 -16.82 14.72
CA HIS A 58 3.17 -15.98 13.66
C HIS A 58 3.71 -16.33 12.26
N THR A 59 4.40 -17.46 12.14
CA THR A 59 5.02 -17.95 10.89
C THR A 59 4.36 -19.25 10.44
N LEU A 60 4.36 -19.50 9.12
CA LEU A 60 3.86 -20.75 8.51
C LEU A 60 4.88 -21.89 8.54
N VAL A 61 6.05 -21.66 9.11
CA VAL A 61 7.11 -22.66 9.29
C VAL A 61 7.65 -22.54 10.71
N PHE A 62 8.03 -23.68 11.29
CA PHE A 62 8.59 -23.73 12.63
C PHE A 62 9.72 -24.75 12.71
N THR A 63 10.88 -24.31 13.19
CA THR A 63 12.03 -25.20 13.39
C THR A 63 11.92 -25.88 14.75
N ALA A 64 11.67 -27.18 14.73
CA ALA A 64 11.61 -28.02 15.92
C ALA A 64 12.98 -28.64 16.18
N THR A 65 13.42 -28.67 17.44
CA THR A 65 14.74 -29.19 17.82
C THR A 65 14.64 -30.07 19.05
N VAL A 66 15.31 -31.23 19.00
CA VAL A 66 15.42 -32.18 20.11
C VAL A 66 16.87 -32.60 20.36
N PHE A 67 17.18 -32.96 21.59
CA PHE A 67 18.37 -33.71 21.96
C PHE A 67 18.01 -35.19 22.08
N ILE A 68 18.81 -36.04 21.47
CA ILE A 68 18.66 -37.49 21.51
C ILE A 68 19.90 -38.08 22.15
N GLN A 69 19.72 -38.91 23.17
CA GLN A 69 20.80 -39.65 23.80
C GLN A 69 20.55 -41.15 23.67
N SER A 70 21.52 -41.88 23.11
CA SER A 70 21.43 -43.33 22.94
C SER A 70 22.81 -43.97 23.01
N ALA A 71 22.98 -44.99 23.86
CA ALA A 71 24.22 -45.78 23.90
C ALA A 71 24.41 -46.62 22.63
N ASP A 72 23.30 -47.06 22.03
CA ASP A 72 23.26 -47.81 20.77
C ASP A 72 23.03 -46.89 19.58
N ALA A 73 23.42 -47.35 18.39
CA ALA A 73 23.21 -46.59 17.17
C ALA A 73 21.71 -46.35 16.94
N VAL A 74 21.32 -45.07 16.88
CA VAL A 74 19.99 -44.67 16.41
C VAL A 74 19.94 -44.99 14.91
N THR A 75 18.96 -45.81 14.51
CA THR A 75 18.79 -46.31 13.14
C THR A 75 17.67 -45.61 12.40
N GLN A 76 16.70 -45.05 13.12
CA GLN A 76 15.58 -44.30 12.56
C GLN A 76 15.27 -43.10 13.45
N LEU A 77 15.04 -41.96 12.81
CA LEU A 77 14.58 -40.74 13.46
C LEU A 77 13.52 -40.05 12.60
N GLN A 78 12.40 -39.68 13.21
CA GLN A 78 11.25 -39.15 12.48
C GLN A 78 10.55 -38.04 13.24
N PHE A 79 10.43 -36.86 12.63
CA PHE A 79 9.49 -35.83 13.07
C PHE A 79 8.11 -36.15 12.50
N VAL A 80 7.07 -36.01 13.34
CA VAL A 80 5.68 -36.25 13.00
C VAL A 80 4.90 -34.96 13.21
N HIS A 81 4.09 -34.58 12.21
CA HIS A 81 3.24 -33.40 12.22
C HIS A 81 1.79 -33.80 11.92
N ASN A 82 0.88 -33.53 12.86
CA ASN A 82 -0.54 -33.89 12.76
C ASN A 82 -0.77 -35.36 12.37
N GLY A 83 0.05 -36.27 12.91
CA GLY A 83 0.01 -37.71 12.63
C GLY A 83 0.76 -38.15 11.38
N ASN A 84 1.24 -37.23 10.54
CA ASN A 84 1.97 -37.53 9.31
C ASN A 84 3.48 -37.46 9.51
N GLU A 85 4.22 -38.45 9.01
CA GLU A 85 5.68 -38.49 9.08
C GLU A 85 6.30 -37.55 8.02
N LEU A 86 7.17 -36.63 8.46
CA LEU A 86 7.86 -35.69 7.56
C LEU A 86 8.94 -36.40 6.74
N ALA A 87 8.80 -36.42 5.41
CA ALA A 87 9.67 -37.22 4.52
C ALA A 87 11.17 -36.82 4.51
N GLY A 88 11.53 -35.66 5.04
CA GLY A 88 12.86 -35.05 4.89
C GLY A 88 14.01 -35.79 5.59
N GLN A 89 13.76 -36.50 6.68
CA GLN A 89 14.84 -37.00 7.56
C GLN A 89 15.35 -38.40 7.20
N GLN A 90 14.55 -39.28 6.57
CA GLN A 90 15.01 -40.65 6.25
C GLN A 90 16.03 -40.69 5.09
N ARG A 91 15.94 -39.73 4.15
CA ARG A 91 16.88 -39.64 3.02
C ARG A 91 18.18 -39.00 3.48
N GLY A 92 19.18 -39.81 3.79
CA GLY A 92 20.52 -39.37 4.19
C GLY A 92 20.78 -39.34 5.70
N PHE A 93 19.89 -39.93 6.52
CA PHE A 93 20.10 -40.07 7.96
C PHE A 93 21.39 -40.84 8.25
N LYS A 94 22.33 -40.20 8.94
CA LYS A 94 23.54 -40.86 9.42
C LYS A 94 23.29 -41.42 10.82
N ARG A 95 23.46 -42.73 10.97
CA ARG A 95 23.38 -43.41 12.28
C ARG A 95 24.39 -42.79 13.23
N PHE A 96 23.98 -42.59 14.48
CA PHE A 96 24.84 -42.03 15.53
C PHE A 96 24.58 -42.73 16.86
N SER A 97 25.57 -42.68 17.75
CA SER A 97 25.47 -43.05 19.16
C SER A 97 26.02 -41.90 20.01
N GLY A 98 25.65 -41.85 21.29
CA GLY A 98 25.94 -40.73 22.18
C GLY A 98 24.80 -39.70 22.16
N SER A 99 25.16 -38.43 22.36
CA SER A 99 24.22 -37.31 22.41
C SER A 99 24.28 -36.50 21.12
N GLN A 100 23.13 -36.27 20.49
CA GLN A 100 23.03 -35.51 19.24
C GLN A 100 21.85 -34.53 19.29
N GLU A 101 22.09 -33.30 18.85
CA GLU A 101 21.02 -32.35 18.56
C GLU A 101 20.53 -32.55 17.13
N VAL A 102 19.21 -32.63 16.96
CA VAL A 102 18.58 -32.76 15.64
C VAL A 102 17.44 -31.75 15.51
N SER A 103 17.40 -31.08 14.36
CA SER A 103 16.35 -30.12 14.02
C SER A 103 15.66 -30.50 12.71
N ASP A 104 14.39 -30.11 12.59
CA ASP A 104 13.64 -30.17 11.34
C ASP A 104 12.72 -28.97 11.18
N VAL A 105 12.44 -28.59 9.94
CA VAL A 105 11.54 -27.48 9.60
C VAL A 105 10.15 -28.06 9.35
N ILE A 106 9.21 -27.70 10.21
CA ILE A 106 7.84 -28.17 10.17
C ILE A 106 6.98 -27.11 9.46
N PRO A 107 6.39 -27.42 8.29
CA PRO A 107 5.38 -26.56 7.68
C PRO A 107 4.11 -26.60 8.53
N LEU A 108 3.60 -25.44 8.95
CA LEU A 108 2.43 -25.35 9.82
C LEU A 108 1.17 -25.05 9.00
N VAL A 109 0.04 -25.58 9.47
CA VAL A 109 -1.30 -25.11 9.06
C VAL A 109 -1.80 -24.07 10.05
N VAL A 110 -2.61 -23.11 9.59
CA VAL A 110 -3.23 -22.12 10.48
C VAL A 110 -4.06 -22.83 11.56
N GLY A 111 -3.92 -22.38 12.80
CA GLY A 111 -4.52 -23.02 13.97
C GLY A 111 -3.57 -23.98 14.68
N SER A 112 -4.11 -25.06 15.25
CA SER A 112 -3.36 -25.98 16.10
C SER A 112 -2.58 -27.01 15.26
N ASN A 113 -1.29 -27.16 15.57
CA ASN A 113 -0.42 -28.19 14.98
C ASN A 113 0.18 -29.04 16.10
N GLU A 114 -0.06 -30.35 16.07
CA GLU A 114 0.59 -31.30 16.98
C GLU A 114 1.89 -31.81 16.35
N ILE A 115 2.98 -31.77 17.11
CA ILE A 115 4.28 -32.30 16.70
C ILE A 115 4.87 -33.24 17.74
N TYR A 116 5.52 -34.31 17.30
CA TYR A 116 6.31 -35.21 18.15
C TYR A 116 7.41 -35.93 17.36
N VAL A 117 8.36 -36.54 18.07
CA VAL A 117 9.53 -37.19 17.47
C VAL A 117 9.58 -38.67 17.87
N LYS A 118 9.91 -39.54 16.92
CA LYS A 118 10.18 -40.97 17.14
C LYS A 118 11.66 -41.25 16.88
N ALA A 119 12.35 -41.91 17.81
CA ALA A 119 13.73 -42.38 17.61
C ALA A 119 13.82 -43.87 17.93
N THR A 120 14.47 -44.63 17.05
CA THR A 120 14.61 -46.09 17.18
C THR A 120 16.08 -46.49 17.22
N ASN A 121 16.43 -47.38 18.13
CA ASN A 121 17.69 -48.12 18.14
C ASN A 121 17.39 -49.64 18.18
N ALA A 122 18.42 -50.47 18.40
CA ALA A 122 18.27 -51.92 18.44
C ALA A 122 17.39 -52.44 19.61
N ILE A 123 17.20 -51.64 20.67
CA ILE A 123 16.42 -52.02 21.86
C ILE A 123 14.96 -51.64 21.72
N GLY A 124 14.67 -50.52 21.04
CA GLY A 124 13.30 -50.12 20.79
C GLY A 124 13.16 -48.70 20.28
N THR A 125 11.90 -48.26 20.25
CA THR A 125 11.50 -46.92 19.80
C THR A 125 11.00 -46.09 20.97
N THR A 126 11.50 -44.87 21.09
CA THR A 126 10.98 -43.86 22.01
C THR A 126 10.20 -42.81 21.24
N ILE A 127 9.04 -42.45 21.78
CA ILE A 127 8.21 -41.34 21.28
C ILE A 127 8.32 -40.20 22.28
N SER A 128 8.64 -39.00 21.82
CA SER A 128 8.71 -37.83 22.68
C SER A 128 7.32 -37.38 23.15
N GLU A 129 7.28 -36.55 24.18
CA GLU A 129 6.06 -35.82 24.50
C GLU A 129 5.61 -34.95 23.32
N ARG A 130 4.29 -34.85 23.11
CA ARG A 130 3.71 -33.96 22.11
C ARG A 130 3.94 -32.49 22.44
N ARG A 131 4.05 -31.67 21.38
CA ARG A 131 4.05 -30.21 21.44
C ARG A 131 2.95 -29.65 20.55
N ILE A 132 2.30 -28.60 21.02
CA ILE A 132 1.25 -27.89 20.28
C ILE A 132 1.81 -26.54 19.80
N ILE A 133 1.86 -26.37 18.48
CA ILE A 133 2.22 -25.10 17.85
C ILE A 133 0.94 -24.45 17.32
N ILE A 134 0.50 -23.37 17.96
CA ILE A 134 -0.61 -22.56 17.47
C ILE A 134 -0.05 -21.60 16.43
N CYS A 135 -0.31 -21.86 15.15
CA CYS A 135 0.02 -20.98 14.06
C CYS A 135 -1.09 -19.94 13.91
N GLN A 136 -0.81 -18.72 14.36
CA GLN A 136 -1.64 -17.55 14.13
C GLN A 136 -0.80 -16.59 13.31
N PRO A 137 -0.68 -16.78 11.98
CA PRO A 137 0.06 -15.83 11.18
C PRO A 137 -0.52 -14.44 11.46
N GLU A 138 0.34 -13.48 11.78
CA GLU A 138 -0.08 -12.10 11.75
C GLU A 138 -0.56 -11.87 10.32
N ILE A 139 -1.87 -11.80 10.14
CA ILE A 139 -2.40 -11.10 8.98
C ILE A 139 -1.80 -9.73 9.17
N ALA A 140 -0.78 -9.42 8.38
CA ALA A 140 -0.36 -8.06 8.19
C ALA A 140 -1.56 -7.36 7.57
N SER A 141 -2.55 -7.00 8.39
CA SER A 141 -3.24 -5.76 8.18
C SER A 141 -2.13 -4.73 8.30
N LYS A 142 -1.48 -4.44 7.17
CA LYS A 142 -1.37 -3.02 6.84
C LYS A 142 -2.77 -2.51 7.11
N SER A 143 -2.96 -1.83 8.23
CA SER A 143 -3.96 -0.80 8.26
C SER A 143 -3.60 0.05 7.05
N VAL A 144 -4.26 -0.22 5.93
CA VAL A 144 -4.34 0.75 4.86
C VAL A 144 -4.86 1.96 5.62
N PRO A 145 -4.06 3.03 5.80
CA PRO A 145 -4.56 4.20 6.50
C PRO A 145 -5.89 4.51 5.82
N VAL A 146 -6.99 4.40 6.56
CA VAL A 146 -8.34 4.51 6.01
C VAL A 146 -8.32 5.82 5.23
N GLN A 147 -8.34 5.72 3.91
CA GLN A 147 -8.19 6.90 3.06
C GLN A 147 -9.40 7.76 3.35
N LYS A 148 -9.20 8.87 4.05
CA LYS A 148 -10.24 9.87 4.23
C LYS A 148 -10.43 10.55 2.90
N ARG A 149 -11.59 10.30 2.29
CA ARG A 149 -11.96 10.68 0.93
C ARG A 149 -13.03 11.74 1.00
N LEU A 150 -12.74 12.93 0.48
CA LEU A 150 -13.67 14.06 0.44
C LEU A 150 -13.89 14.46 -1.02
N ALA A 151 -15.15 14.61 -1.40
CA ALA A 151 -15.54 15.10 -2.72
C ALA A 151 -16.38 16.37 -2.61
N LEU A 152 -16.12 17.32 -3.51
CA LEU A 152 -17.03 18.41 -3.82
C LEU A 152 -17.52 18.22 -5.25
N ILE A 153 -18.84 18.19 -5.41
CA ILE A 153 -19.52 18.08 -6.69
C ILE A 153 -20.31 19.37 -6.90
N VAL A 154 -20.01 20.08 -7.98
CA VAL A 154 -20.73 21.29 -8.41
C VAL A 154 -21.40 21.01 -9.76
N ALA A 155 -22.71 21.10 -9.79
CA ALA A 155 -23.53 20.80 -10.96
C ALA A 155 -24.40 22.01 -11.33
N ASN A 156 -23.97 22.78 -12.32
CA ASN A 156 -24.65 23.99 -12.74
C ASN A 156 -25.36 23.75 -14.08
N GLY A 157 -26.70 23.84 -14.09
CA GLY A 157 -27.52 23.70 -15.29
C GLY A 157 -28.57 24.81 -15.49
N ASN A 158 -29.04 25.44 -14.42
CA ASN A 158 -30.09 26.46 -14.45
C ASN A 158 -29.53 27.86 -14.75
N TYR A 159 -28.83 28.01 -15.87
CA TYR A 159 -28.35 29.30 -16.34
C TYR A 159 -29.50 30.14 -16.89
N THR A 160 -29.45 31.45 -16.64
CA THR A 160 -30.38 32.40 -17.28
C THR A 160 -30.28 32.34 -18.81
N LYS A 161 -29.08 32.05 -19.34
CA LYS A 161 -28.82 31.91 -20.77
C LYS A 161 -28.26 30.53 -21.07
N TYR A 162 -28.80 29.88 -22.10
CA TYR A 162 -28.38 28.54 -22.55
C TYR A 162 -28.41 27.49 -21.41
N PRO A 163 -29.57 27.23 -20.79
CA PRO A 163 -29.66 26.25 -19.71
C PRO A 163 -29.24 24.85 -20.19
N LEU A 164 -28.58 24.10 -19.31
CA LEU A 164 -28.16 22.72 -19.52
C LEU A 164 -29.04 21.81 -18.68
N LYS A 165 -29.51 20.70 -19.25
CA LYS A 165 -30.46 19.81 -18.56
C LYS A 165 -29.76 18.78 -17.71
N ASN A 166 -28.64 18.24 -18.18
CA ASN A 166 -28.03 17.06 -17.56
C ASN A 166 -27.07 17.32 -16.40
N PRO A 167 -26.44 18.51 -16.20
CA PRO A 167 -25.48 18.68 -15.10
C PRO A 167 -26.00 18.31 -13.71
N PRO A 168 -27.25 18.68 -13.31
CA PRO A 168 -27.82 18.20 -12.05
C PRO A 168 -27.93 16.66 -11.97
N ASN A 169 -28.36 16.01 -13.04
CA ASN A 169 -28.45 14.55 -13.09
C ASN A 169 -27.07 13.90 -12.99
N ASP A 170 -26.11 14.43 -13.75
CA ASP A 170 -24.72 13.97 -13.77
C ASP A 170 -24.11 14.03 -12.36
N GLY A 171 -24.26 15.18 -11.69
CA GLY A 171 -23.78 15.36 -10.33
C GLY A 171 -24.43 14.40 -9.33
N ARG A 172 -25.73 14.11 -9.46
CA ARG A 172 -26.41 13.12 -8.60
C ARG A 172 -25.91 11.70 -8.86
N ALA A 173 -25.70 11.33 -10.12
CA ALA A 173 -25.20 10.02 -10.51
C ALA A 173 -23.78 9.79 -9.97
N VAL A 174 -22.90 10.79 -10.12
CA VAL A 174 -21.53 10.74 -9.57
C VAL A 174 -21.55 10.71 -8.04
N ARG A 175 -22.39 11.53 -7.37
CA ARG A 175 -22.55 11.50 -5.91
C ARG A 175 -22.84 10.08 -5.42
N GLN A 176 -23.84 9.43 -6.00
CA GLN A 176 -24.25 8.08 -5.59
C GLN A 176 -23.11 7.07 -5.71
N GLN A 177 -22.28 7.16 -6.74
CA GLN A 177 -21.13 6.26 -6.90
C GLN A 177 -20.04 6.58 -5.88
N LEU A 178 -19.69 7.86 -5.69
CA LEU A 178 -18.64 8.26 -4.76
C LEU A 178 -18.99 7.93 -3.31
N GLU A 179 -20.25 8.10 -2.90
CA GLU A 179 -20.72 7.70 -1.56
C GLU A 179 -20.56 6.18 -1.34
N LYS A 180 -20.91 5.35 -2.34
CA LYS A 180 -20.67 3.89 -2.28
C LYS A 180 -19.19 3.52 -2.21
N LEU A 181 -18.32 4.39 -2.71
CA LEU A 181 -16.86 4.24 -2.70
C LEU A 181 -16.21 4.86 -1.45
N GLY A 182 -17.01 5.25 -0.46
CA GLY A 182 -16.54 5.73 0.84
C GLY A 182 -16.09 7.19 0.84
N PHE A 183 -16.49 7.99 -0.14
CA PHE A 183 -16.30 9.44 -0.08
C PHE A 183 -17.36 10.08 0.83
N THR A 184 -16.92 11.03 1.65
CA THR A 184 -17.79 12.09 2.15
C THR A 184 -18.03 13.08 1.00
N VAL A 185 -19.28 13.30 0.61
CA VAL A 185 -19.61 14.13 -0.57
C VAL A 185 -20.34 15.41 -0.16
N VAL A 186 -19.79 16.55 -0.55
CA VAL A 186 -20.47 17.85 -0.55
C VAL A 186 -21.04 18.05 -1.95
N TYR A 187 -22.37 17.99 -2.07
CA TYR A 187 -23.08 18.15 -3.33
C TYR A 187 -23.78 19.50 -3.41
N LYS A 188 -23.56 20.24 -4.51
CA LYS A 188 -24.21 21.52 -4.77
C LYS A 188 -24.68 21.62 -6.22
N GLU A 189 -25.87 22.15 -6.41
CA GLU A 189 -26.45 22.45 -7.71
C GLU A 189 -26.59 23.97 -7.89
N ASN A 190 -26.40 24.45 -9.11
CA ASN A 190 -26.74 25.81 -9.55
C ASN A 190 -26.20 26.92 -8.65
N LEU A 191 -24.89 26.88 -8.38
CA LEU A 191 -24.26 27.83 -7.47
C LEU A 191 -24.02 29.20 -8.16
N PRO A 192 -24.44 30.31 -7.52
CA PRO A 192 -23.94 31.62 -7.87
C PRO A 192 -22.47 31.79 -7.46
N LEU A 193 -21.77 32.78 -8.02
CA LEU A 193 -20.32 32.93 -7.84
C LEU A 193 -19.90 33.01 -6.37
N ARG A 194 -20.66 33.75 -5.57
CA ARG A 194 -20.39 33.92 -4.13
C ARG A 194 -20.43 32.59 -3.40
N ASP A 195 -21.47 31.80 -3.63
CA ASP A 195 -21.69 30.54 -2.94
C ASP A 195 -20.73 29.46 -3.45
N LEU A 196 -20.34 29.51 -4.72
CA LEU A 196 -19.26 28.68 -5.27
C LEU A 196 -17.94 28.94 -4.53
N LYS A 197 -17.53 30.20 -4.38
CA LYS A 197 -16.32 30.57 -3.64
C LYS A 197 -16.38 30.08 -2.19
N GLN A 198 -17.46 30.36 -1.48
CA GLN A 198 -17.63 29.95 -0.07
C GLN A 198 -17.66 28.43 0.11
N THR A 199 -18.34 27.72 -0.79
CA THR A 199 -18.40 26.25 -0.77
C THR A 199 -17.00 25.68 -1.00
N PHE A 200 -16.28 26.21 -1.99
CA PHE A 200 -14.93 25.74 -2.29
C PHE A 200 -13.95 26.06 -1.15
N ASP A 201 -14.06 27.23 -0.51
CA ASP A 201 -13.28 27.62 0.68
C ASP A 201 -13.47 26.63 1.83
N SER A 202 -14.72 26.22 2.08
CA SER A 202 -15.07 25.23 3.10
C SER A 202 -14.49 23.85 2.75
N PHE A 203 -14.67 23.43 1.48
CA PHE A 203 -14.13 22.17 0.99
C PHE A 203 -12.61 22.08 1.14
N VAL A 204 -11.85 23.12 0.77
CA VAL A 204 -10.38 23.07 0.91
C VAL A 204 -9.92 23.11 2.37
N THR A 205 -10.70 23.74 3.26
CA THR A 205 -10.45 23.70 4.71
C THR A 205 -10.58 22.26 5.23
N ASP A 206 -11.67 21.58 4.89
CA ASP A 206 -11.93 20.20 5.30
C ASP A 206 -10.94 19.22 4.66
N LEU A 207 -10.57 19.47 3.40
CA LEU A 207 -9.61 18.67 2.64
C LEU A 207 -8.24 18.56 3.33
N GLY A 208 -7.82 19.57 4.11
CA GLY A 208 -6.55 19.53 4.85
C GLY A 208 -6.41 18.37 5.85
N SER A 209 -7.53 17.76 6.25
CA SER A 209 -7.57 16.58 7.13
C SER A 209 -7.80 15.25 6.39
N ASN A 210 -7.88 15.30 5.06
CA ASN A 210 -8.18 14.17 4.17
C ASN A 210 -6.97 13.79 3.31
N ASN A 211 -6.96 12.56 2.79
CA ASN A 211 -5.86 12.05 1.95
C ASN A 211 -6.22 12.05 0.46
N VAL A 212 -7.52 12.07 0.14
CA VAL A 212 -8.03 12.09 -1.22
C VAL A 212 -9.05 13.21 -1.32
N GLY A 213 -8.77 14.19 -2.19
CA GLY A 213 -9.69 15.24 -2.56
C GLY A 213 -10.18 15.03 -3.98
N LEU A 214 -11.50 15.08 -4.20
CA LEU A 214 -12.10 15.04 -5.52
C LEU A 214 -12.94 16.28 -5.75
N PHE A 215 -12.70 16.99 -6.85
CA PHE A 215 -13.60 18.04 -7.34
C PHE A 215 -14.21 17.57 -8.65
N TYR A 216 -15.53 17.51 -8.71
CA TYR A 216 -16.26 17.21 -9.94
C TYR A 216 -17.08 18.44 -10.32
N TYR A 217 -16.96 18.86 -11.58
CA TYR A 217 -17.74 19.95 -12.13
C TYR A 217 -18.48 19.49 -13.38
N ALA A 218 -19.78 19.76 -13.43
CA ALA A 218 -20.61 19.67 -14.62
C ALA A 218 -21.32 21.00 -14.87
N GLY A 219 -21.24 21.50 -16.11
CA GLY A 219 -21.88 22.76 -16.49
C GLY A 219 -21.20 23.48 -17.66
N HIS A 220 -21.44 24.80 -17.78
CA HIS A 220 -20.74 25.64 -18.73
C HIS A 220 -19.30 25.87 -18.27
N GLY A 221 -18.36 25.62 -19.17
CA GLY A 221 -16.96 25.96 -19.01
C GLY A 221 -16.60 27.04 -20.02
N LEU A 222 -15.84 28.04 -19.58
CA LEU A 222 -15.31 29.08 -20.44
C LEU A 222 -13.79 28.93 -20.54
N MET A 223 -13.25 29.22 -21.72
CA MET A 223 -11.81 29.31 -21.92
C MET A 223 -11.41 30.70 -22.42
N VAL A 224 -10.56 31.39 -21.65
CA VAL A 224 -10.07 32.75 -21.90
C VAL A 224 -8.58 32.80 -21.63
N GLY A 225 -7.77 33.34 -22.54
CA GLY A 225 -6.32 33.42 -22.39
C GLY A 225 -5.61 32.09 -22.14
N GLY A 226 -6.19 30.96 -22.59
CA GLY A 226 -5.69 29.62 -22.33
C GLY A 226 -6.09 29.01 -20.96
N GLU A 227 -6.80 29.76 -20.12
CA GLU A 227 -7.29 29.31 -18.81
C GLU A 227 -8.75 28.86 -18.86
N ASN A 228 -9.10 27.83 -18.08
CA ASN A 228 -10.46 27.33 -17.98
C ASN A 228 -11.16 27.90 -16.73
N TYR A 229 -12.44 28.22 -16.86
CA TYR A 229 -13.26 28.82 -15.81
C TYR A 229 -14.57 28.06 -15.64
N VAL A 230 -14.96 27.84 -14.38
CA VAL A 230 -16.32 27.43 -14.01
C VAL A 230 -17.20 28.66 -14.22
N GLN A 231 -18.30 28.52 -14.97
CA GLN A 231 -19.32 29.55 -15.08
C GLN A 231 -20.39 29.33 -13.98
N PRO A 232 -20.52 30.24 -13.00
CA PRO A 232 -21.65 30.25 -12.07
C PRO A 232 -22.97 30.51 -12.79
N VAL A 233 -24.10 30.14 -12.18
CA VAL A 233 -25.42 30.33 -12.82
C VAL A 233 -25.87 31.78 -12.93
N ASP A 234 -25.28 32.67 -12.12
CA ASP A 234 -25.52 34.12 -12.13
C ASP A 234 -24.52 34.91 -13.00
N ALA A 235 -23.52 34.24 -13.57
CA ALA A 235 -22.53 34.89 -14.44
C ALA A 235 -23.06 35.09 -15.87
N ASP A 236 -22.88 36.31 -16.39
CA ASP A 236 -23.30 36.69 -17.75
C ASP A 236 -22.26 37.65 -18.38
N PRO A 237 -21.00 37.19 -18.54
CA PRO A 237 -19.91 38.04 -19.01
C PRO A 237 -20.22 38.60 -20.40
N LYS A 238 -19.98 39.91 -20.60
CA LYS A 238 -20.28 40.64 -21.84
C LYS A 238 -19.04 40.81 -22.71
N ALA A 239 -17.87 40.84 -22.09
CA ALA A 239 -16.56 40.91 -22.69
C ALA A 239 -15.60 39.88 -22.06
N GLU A 240 -14.51 39.58 -22.78
CA GLU A 240 -13.47 38.66 -22.31
C GLU A 240 -12.90 39.03 -20.92
N PRO A 241 -12.63 40.32 -20.59
CA PRO A 241 -12.17 40.70 -19.26
C PRO A 241 -13.16 40.42 -18.13
N ASP A 242 -14.47 40.37 -18.40
CA ASP A 242 -15.50 40.14 -17.38
C ASP A 242 -15.40 38.72 -16.80
N VAL A 243 -14.87 37.77 -17.59
CA VAL A 243 -14.75 36.36 -17.19
C VAL A 243 -13.90 36.19 -15.93
N GLU A 244 -12.83 36.97 -15.77
CA GLU A 244 -11.98 36.90 -14.58
C GLU A 244 -12.73 37.35 -13.30
N PHE A 245 -13.68 38.28 -13.43
CA PHE A 245 -14.43 38.83 -12.30
C PHE A 245 -15.70 38.05 -11.99
N GLU A 246 -16.37 37.51 -13.01
CA GLU A 246 -17.67 36.85 -12.91
C GLU A 246 -17.58 35.32 -12.82
N CYS A 247 -16.47 34.72 -13.23
CA CYS A 247 -16.31 33.26 -13.25
C CYS A 247 -15.22 32.79 -12.27
N TYR A 248 -15.13 31.47 -12.06
CA TYR A 248 -14.16 30.90 -11.11
C TYR A 248 -13.05 30.11 -11.83
N PRO A 249 -11.78 30.54 -11.76
CA PRO A 249 -10.71 29.92 -12.55
C PRO A 249 -10.33 28.54 -12.02
N LEU A 250 -10.23 27.56 -12.93
CA LEU A 250 -9.76 26.20 -12.64
C LEU A 250 -8.35 26.20 -12.02
N ARG A 251 -7.48 27.13 -12.43
CA ARG A 251 -6.16 27.31 -11.83
C ARG A 251 -6.20 27.56 -10.31
N GLN A 252 -7.19 28.30 -9.81
CA GLN A 252 -7.37 28.49 -8.37
C GLN A 252 -7.83 27.20 -7.69
N ILE A 253 -8.70 26.41 -8.34
CA ILE A 253 -9.12 25.10 -7.81
C ILE A 253 -7.90 24.18 -7.63
N ILE A 254 -7.09 24.06 -8.70
CA ILE A 254 -5.89 23.23 -8.72
C ILE A 254 -4.90 23.64 -7.65
N SER A 255 -4.53 24.94 -7.59
CA SER A 255 -3.49 25.42 -6.68
C SER A 255 -3.92 25.29 -5.21
N ARG A 256 -5.20 25.55 -4.91
CA ARG A 256 -5.72 25.48 -3.55
C ARG A 256 -5.92 24.05 -3.06
N MET A 257 -6.37 23.12 -3.91
CA MET A 257 -6.39 21.70 -3.56
C MET A 257 -4.97 21.16 -3.33
N ALA A 258 -4.02 21.52 -4.19
CA ALA A 258 -2.62 21.13 -4.03
C ALA A 258 -2.00 21.68 -2.75
N TYR A 259 -2.34 22.92 -2.38
CA TYR A 259 -1.88 23.54 -1.13
C TYR A 259 -2.49 22.88 0.12
N ALA A 260 -3.80 22.60 0.10
CA ALA A 260 -4.51 21.98 1.22
C ALA A 260 -4.13 20.51 1.42
N ASN A 261 -3.89 19.77 0.34
CA ASN A 261 -3.54 18.35 0.36
C ASN A 261 -2.23 18.06 -0.39
N PRO A 262 -1.08 18.53 0.14
CA PRO A 262 0.20 18.49 -0.57
C PRO A 262 0.80 17.09 -0.67
N LYS A 263 0.36 16.14 0.17
CA LYS A 263 0.87 14.76 0.23
C LYS A 263 -0.12 13.73 -0.32
N GLY A 264 -1.40 14.08 -0.45
CA GLY A 264 -2.44 13.17 -0.91
C GLY A 264 -2.64 13.18 -2.42
N ALA A 265 -3.78 12.62 -2.83
CA ALA A 265 -4.26 12.60 -4.20
C ALA A 265 -5.38 13.63 -4.37
N ASN A 266 -5.24 14.51 -5.36
CA ASN A 266 -6.24 15.49 -5.77
C ASN A 266 -6.70 15.13 -7.19
N LEU A 267 -7.99 14.84 -7.32
CA LEU A 267 -8.61 14.45 -8.58
C LEU A 267 -9.60 15.54 -8.98
N ILE A 268 -9.51 16.00 -10.22
CA ILE A 268 -10.43 17.00 -10.76
C ILE A 268 -11.09 16.42 -11.99
N PHE A 269 -12.40 16.21 -11.97
CA PHE A 269 -13.19 15.79 -13.11
C PHE A 269 -13.93 16.99 -13.67
N TRP A 270 -13.65 17.32 -14.93
CA TRP A 270 -14.15 18.50 -15.61
C TRP A 270 -15.07 18.09 -16.76
N ASP A 271 -16.37 18.01 -16.49
CA ASP A 271 -17.43 17.73 -17.46
C ASP A 271 -18.07 19.02 -17.95
N ALA A 272 -17.27 19.80 -18.68
CA ALA A 272 -17.67 21.08 -19.21
C ALA A 272 -16.94 21.38 -20.52
N CYS A 273 -17.54 22.27 -21.31
CA CYS A 273 -16.94 22.73 -22.55
C CYS A 273 -15.57 23.38 -22.30
N ARG A 274 -14.63 23.19 -23.24
CA ARG A 274 -13.31 23.84 -23.24
C ARG A 274 -13.18 24.81 -24.41
N ASN A 275 -14.30 25.41 -24.80
CA ASN A 275 -14.39 26.39 -25.89
C ASN A 275 -14.80 27.76 -25.34
N ASN A 276 -14.65 28.79 -26.18
CA ASN A 276 -15.21 30.11 -25.88
C ASN A 276 -16.58 30.23 -26.58
N PRO A 277 -17.72 30.21 -25.85
CA PRO A 277 -19.06 30.30 -26.43
C PRO A 277 -19.37 31.71 -26.96
N TYR A 278 -18.65 32.75 -26.52
CA TYR A 278 -18.84 34.13 -26.96
C TYR A 278 -18.06 34.40 -28.26
N ARG A 279 -18.51 33.77 -29.35
CA ARG A 279 -17.92 33.94 -30.70
C ARG A 279 -17.81 35.40 -31.16
N SER A 280 -18.58 36.34 -30.61
CA SER A 280 -18.51 37.77 -30.95
C SER A 280 -17.20 38.45 -30.54
N TRP A 281 -16.45 37.89 -29.58
CA TRP A 281 -15.12 38.40 -29.19
C TRP A 281 -14.02 38.02 -30.20
N ARG A 282 -14.32 37.14 -31.16
CA ARG A 282 -13.35 36.59 -32.12
C ARG A 282 -12.92 37.51 -33.27
N ARG A 283 -13.34 38.78 -33.31
CA ARG A 283 -12.93 39.68 -34.41
C ARG A 283 -11.50 40.23 -34.30
N GLY A 284 -10.70 39.84 -33.30
CA GLY A 284 -9.34 40.37 -33.16
C GLY A 284 -8.27 39.54 -32.44
N ALA A 285 -8.57 38.36 -31.88
CA ALA A 285 -7.58 37.59 -31.10
C ALA A 285 -7.13 36.33 -31.86
N GLY A 286 -5.81 36.12 -31.90
CA GLY A 286 -5.12 35.06 -32.64
C GLY A 286 -5.43 33.63 -32.18
N GLU A 287 -4.65 32.71 -32.74
CA GLU A 287 -4.74 31.25 -32.56
C GLU A 287 -4.95 30.84 -31.09
N LEU A 288 -5.85 29.88 -30.84
CA LEU A 288 -6.16 29.37 -29.50
C LEU A 288 -4.90 28.76 -28.87
N THR A 289 -4.16 29.55 -28.09
CA THR A 289 -3.04 29.03 -27.30
C THR A 289 -3.60 28.40 -26.03
N PHE A 290 -3.51 27.08 -25.95
CA PHE A 290 -3.79 26.34 -24.72
C PHE A 290 -2.60 26.52 -23.79
N ALA A 291 -2.80 27.11 -22.63
CA ALA A 291 -1.80 27.09 -21.59
C ALA A 291 -1.93 25.75 -20.87
N PRO A 292 -0.99 24.79 -21.05
CA PRO A 292 -1.04 23.57 -20.28
C PRO A 292 -0.94 23.96 -18.80
N VAL A 293 -1.93 23.55 -18.00
CA VAL A 293 -1.77 23.67 -16.57
C VAL A 293 -0.72 22.63 -16.19
N GLN A 294 0.27 23.01 -15.38
CA GLN A 294 1.18 22.04 -14.77
C GLN A 294 0.78 21.90 -13.30
N PRO A 295 -0.17 21.01 -12.95
CA PRO A 295 -0.51 20.76 -11.56
C PRO A 295 0.70 20.29 -10.77
N ALA A 296 0.73 20.64 -9.48
CA ALA A 296 1.69 20.06 -8.55
C ALA A 296 1.54 18.53 -8.52
N VAL A 297 2.66 17.83 -8.27
CA VAL A 297 2.65 16.37 -8.10
C VAL A 297 1.59 15.99 -7.07
N GLY A 298 0.81 14.94 -7.36
CA GLY A 298 -0.34 14.51 -6.57
C GLY A 298 -1.67 15.07 -7.05
N THR A 299 -1.69 15.91 -8.08
CA THR A 299 -2.92 16.43 -8.68
C THR A 299 -3.06 15.92 -10.12
N MET A 300 -4.26 15.45 -10.45
CA MET A 300 -4.62 14.97 -11.78
C MET A 300 -5.98 15.54 -12.17
N ILE A 301 -6.08 15.97 -13.42
CA ILE A 301 -7.28 16.51 -14.02
C ILE A 301 -7.72 15.56 -15.14
N VAL A 302 -9.00 15.23 -15.14
CA VAL A 302 -9.69 14.44 -16.15
C VAL A 302 -10.71 15.35 -16.82
N PHE A 303 -10.41 15.80 -18.03
CA PHE A 303 -11.33 16.57 -18.85
C PHE A 303 -12.22 15.62 -19.65
N ALA A 304 -13.51 15.93 -19.74
CA ALA A 304 -14.47 15.18 -20.54
C ALA A 304 -14.20 15.21 -22.05
N THR A 305 -13.39 16.16 -22.52
CA THR A 305 -13.01 16.30 -23.93
C THR A 305 -11.64 16.99 -24.08
N GLU A 306 -11.05 16.83 -25.26
CA GLU A 306 -9.86 17.55 -25.69
C GLU A 306 -9.95 19.08 -25.57
N PRO A 307 -8.81 19.78 -25.44
CA PRO A 307 -8.77 21.24 -25.46
C PRO A 307 -9.45 21.82 -26.72
N GLY A 308 -10.27 22.87 -26.54
CA GLY A 308 -10.94 23.56 -27.66
C GLY A 308 -12.18 22.86 -28.21
N LYS A 309 -12.50 21.67 -27.69
CA LYS A 309 -13.69 20.91 -28.06
C LYS A 309 -14.83 21.12 -27.08
N GLN A 310 -16.02 20.74 -27.52
CA GLN A 310 -17.25 20.79 -26.74
C GLN A 310 -17.49 19.42 -26.10
N ALA A 311 -17.84 19.41 -24.81
CA ALA A 311 -18.39 18.23 -24.17
C ALA A 311 -19.90 18.20 -24.45
N TYR A 312 -20.43 17.08 -24.93
CA TYR A 312 -21.84 16.94 -25.27
C TYR A 312 -22.66 16.53 -24.04
N ASP A 313 -23.69 17.34 -23.75
CA ASP A 313 -24.73 17.03 -22.76
C ASP A 313 -25.48 15.74 -23.14
N GLY A 314 -25.57 15.41 -24.44
CA GLY A 314 -26.30 14.24 -24.93
C GLY A 314 -27.83 14.36 -24.79
N ASP A 315 -28.55 13.35 -25.28
CA ASP A 315 -30.03 13.32 -25.23
C ASP A 315 -30.58 12.38 -24.16
N GLN A 316 -29.70 11.81 -23.32
CA GLN A 316 -30.03 10.86 -22.27
C GLN A 316 -30.16 11.56 -20.92
N GLU A 317 -30.43 10.77 -19.87
CA GLU A 317 -30.54 11.27 -18.48
C GLU A 317 -29.25 11.95 -17.98
N ASN A 318 -28.09 11.50 -18.48
CA ASN A 318 -26.76 11.99 -18.12
C ASN A 318 -25.95 12.39 -19.38
N GLY A 319 -24.98 13.29 -19.19
CA GLY A 319 -23.91 13.65 -20.10
C GLY A 319 -23.14 12.45 -20.64
N LEU A 320 -22.57 12.56 -21.85
CA LEU A 320 -21.83 11.45 -22.47
C LEU A 320 -20.69 10.95 -21.57
N PHE A 321 -19.83 11.86 -21.11
CA PHE A 321 -18.71 11.54 -20.25
C PHE A 321 -19.18 10.90 -18.94
N THR A 322 -20.13 11.56 -18.26
CA THR A 322 -20.65 11.07 -16.98
C THR A 322 -21.34 9.71 -17.11
N SER A 323 -22.06 9.46 -18.20
CA SER A 323 -22.72 8.18 -18.44
C SER A 323 -21.73 7.02 -18.55
N GLU A 324 -20.53 7.21 -19.08
CA GLU A 324 -19.48 6.19 -19.09
C GLU A 324 -18.71 6.16 -17.75
N LEU A 325 -18.42 7.32 -17.15
CA LEU A 325 -17.75 7.41 -15.85
C LEU A 325 -18.47 6.57 -14.79
N VAL A 326 -19.78 6.73 -14.64
CA VAL A 326 -20.54 6.03 -13.59
C VAL A 326 -20.67 4.52 -13.81
N LYS A 327 -20.48 4.03 -15.05
CA LYS A 327 -20.41 2.58 -15.34
C LYS A 327 -19.10 1.96 -14.86
N HIS A 328 -18.00 2.72 -14.94
CA HIS A 328 -16.66 2.20 -14.75
C HIS A 328 -16.04 2.55 -13.38
N ILE A 329 -16.47 3.62 -12.72
CA ILE A 329 -15.82 4.14 -11.50
C ILE A 329 -15.86 3.17 -10.30
N ASN A 330 -16.83 2.26 -10.23
CA ASN A 330 -16.98 1.28 -9.14
C ASN A 330 -16.35 -0.09 -9.45
N GLN A 331 -15.63 -0.20 -10.56
CA GLN A 331 -14.97 -1.45 -10.94
C GLN A 331 -13.72 -1.64 -10.06
N PRO A 332 -13.54 -2.81 -9.42
CA PRO A 332 -12.40 -3.07 -8.56
C PRO A 332 -11.10 -3.16 -9.37
N ASN A 333 -10.00 -2.74 -8.75
CA ASN A 333 -8.64 -2.80 -9.31
C ASN A 333 -8.43 -2.05 -10.63
N VAL A 334 -9.29 -1.08 -10.94
CA VAL A 334 -9.13 -0.20 -12.10
C VAL A 334 -8.43 1.07 -11.65
N ASP A 335 -7.24 1.32 -12.18
CA ASP A 335 -6.54 2.58 -11.93
C ASP A 335 -7.09 3.72 -12.81
N ILE A 336 -6.79 4.96 -12.42
CA ILE A 336 -7.35 6.15 -13.07
C ILE A 336 -7.07 6.22 -14.58
N PHE A 337 -5.94 5.69 -15.06
CA PHE A 337 -5.61 5.71 -16.48
C PHE A 337 -6.46 4.70 -17.24
N GLU A 338 -6.61 3.50 -16.68
CA GLU A 338 -7.49 2.48 -17.23
C GLU A 338 -8.98 2.90 -17.17
N LEU A 339 -9.39 3.62 -16.13
CA LEU A 339 -10.74 4.19 -16.05
C LEU A 339 -11.01 5.14 -17.22
N VAL A 340 -10.05 6.02 -17.53
CA VAL A 340 -10.19 6.97 -18.63
C VAL A 340 -10.20 6.28 -19.99
N ASP A 341 -9.35 5.28 -20.18
CA ASP A 341 -9.34 4.44 -21.39
C ASP A 341 -10.68 3.72 -21.59
N ARG A 342 -11.27 3.17 -20.53
CA ARG A 342 -12.61 2.55 -20.58
C ARG A 342 -13.71 3.56 -20.93
N ILE A 343 -13.63 4.78 -20.41
CA ILE A 343 -14.56 5.87 -20.77
C ILE A 343 -14.45 6.17 -22.26
N ASP A 344 -13.23 6.34 -22.78
CA ASP A 344 -12.99 6.65 -24.19
C ASP A 344 -13.55 5.55 -25.11
N GLN A 345 -13.20 4.29 -24.83
CA GLN A 345 -13.72 3.13 -25.57
C GLN A 345 -15.26 3.05 -25.50
N GLY A 346 -15.86 3.37 -24.35
CA GLY A 346 -17.31 3.42 -24.20
C GLY A 346 -17.96 4.46 -25.12
N LEU A 347 -17.34 5.63 -25.26
CA LEU A 347 -17.80 6.70 -26.16
C LEU A 347 -17.61 6.33 -27.63
N GLU A 348 -16.46 5.77 -28.01
CA GLU A 348 -16.18 5.32 -29.38
C GLU A 348 -17.14 4.23 -29.84
N ASN A 349 -17.42 3.24 -28.97
CA ASN A 349 -18.36 2.16 -29.25
C ASN A 349 -19.80 2.66 -29.49
N ARG A 350 -20.14 3.83 -28.94
CA ARG A 350 -21.42 4.51 -29.17
C ARG A 350 -21.38 5.47 -30.36
N GLY A 351 -20.26 5.55 -31.08
CA GLY A 351 -20.06 6.39 -32.26
C GLY A 351 -19.73 7.85 -31.95
N PHE A 352 -19.39 8.19 -30.70
CA PHE A 352 -19.04 9.55 -30.31
C PHE A 352 -17.54 9.79 -30.39
N LYS A 353 -17.14 10.96 -30.92
CA LYS A 353 -15.75 11.41 -30.97
C LYS A 353 -15.53 12.51 -29.93
N GLN A 354 -15.35 12.11 -28.69
CA GLN A 354 -15.11 13.00 -27.55
C GLN A 354 -14.09 12.35 -26.59
N PRO A 355 -12.82 12.19 -27.02
CA PRO A 355 -11.83 11.52 -26.20
C PRO A 355 -11.55 12.36 -24.94
N PRO A 356 -11.62 11.76 -23.73
CA PRO A 356 -11.22 12.44 -22.51
C PRO A 356 -9.73 12.80 -22.54
N TYR A 357 -9.36 13.86 -21.81
CA TYR A 357 -7.98 14.34 -21.77
C TYR A 357 -7.46 14.41 -20.34
N LEU A 358 -6.24 13.92 -20.12
CA LEU A 358 -5.58 13.89 -18.82
C LEU A 358 -4.49 14.95 -18.71
N GLU A 359 -4.47 15.68 -17.60
CA GLU A 359 -3.37 16.60 -17.23
C GLU A 359 -2.89 16.32 -15.81
N GLY A 360 -1.58 16.47 -15.57
CA GLY A 360 -0.95 16.28 -14.25
C GLY A 360 -0.48 14.86 -13.97
N ARG A 361 -0.15 14.59 -12.70
CA ARG A 361 0.35 13.28 -12.25
C ARG A 361 0.09 13.03 -10.77
N LEU A 362 -0.23 11.80 -10.43
CA LEU A 362 -0.37 11.33 -9.05
C LEU A 362 0.97 10.79 -8.51
N ARG A 363 1.10 10.67 -7.19
CA ARG A 363 2.30 10.12 -6.52
C ARG A 363 2.40 8.60 -6.59
N GLY A 364 1.39 7.94 -7.12
CA GLY A 364 1.29 6.49 -7.27
C GLY A 364 0.01 6.14 -8.01
N LYS A 365 -0.29 4.84 -8.09
CA LYS A 365 -1.56 4.37 -8.63
C LYS A 365 -2.71 4.81 -7.73
N PHE A 366 -3.77 5.31 -8.33
CA PHE A 366 -5.02 5.60 -7.64
C PHE A 366 -6.12 4.74 -8.23
N MET A 367 -6.85 4.06 -7.36
CA MET A 367 -8.01 3.23 -7.68
C MET A 367 -9.15 3.66 -6.77
N PHE A 368 -10.35 3.82 -7.35
CA PHE A 368 -11.54 4.15 -6.58
C PHE A 368 -11.95 3.00 -5.66
N LYS A 369 -11.73 1.76 -6.10
CA LYS A 369 -12.01 0.54 -5.33
C LYS A 369 -10.83 -0.42 -5.43
N ALA A 370 -10.20 -0.70 -4.29
CA ALA A 370 -9.24 -1.78 -4.14
C ALA A 370 -9.96 -3.01 -3.57
N ASP A 371 -9.50 -4.22 -3.90
CA ASP A 371 -10.05 -5.49 -3.41
C ASP A 371 -10.00 -5.65 -1.88
#